data_AF-A0A3M2FP82-F1
#
_entry.id   AF-A0A3M2FP82-F1
#
_cell.length_a   1.000
_cell.length_b   1.000
_cell.length_c   1.000
_cell.angle_alpha   90.00
_cell.angle_beta   90.00
_cell.angle_gamma   90.00
#
_symmetry.space_group_name_H-M   'P 1'
#
loop_
_entity.id
_entity.type
_entity.pdbx_description
1 polymer ?
#
loop_
_entity_poly.entity_id
_entity_poly.type
_entity_poly.pdbx_seq_one_letter_code
_entity_poly.pdbx_strand_id
1 'polypeptide(L)'
;TGATALLVAALVERGRVGGTVDDELLGALGATLTATVDARGRVAADIAVATGPVRTRTSPFFPGEVAWALARLDTRLPGRGFGETADRVLAWVITERDEVERPWPPVSDHWAAYARAERAAAGAAVPEGVDDAALTAWRGRQLGLFGLQVRYESQKTGGVTRWTRGPVAMAAGVGTLGEGLGRWLEVDAATGELGGDRAVVEERLVCVAALLVARQVDEAEAAAEPEPARVAGAWFRQGRTRIDDQQHALSALLAARPVLARRAALGEGGRP
;
A
#
# COMPACT_ATOMS: atom_id res chain seq x y z
N THR A 1 9.34 -10.97 -9.94
CA THR A 1 7.90 -11.14 -9.62
C THR A 1 7.21 -9.82 -9.29
N GLY A 2 7.66 -9.05 -8.30
CA GLY A 2 6.98 -7.81 -7.87
C GLY A 2 6.69 -6.80 -8.98
N ALA A 3 7.70 -6.49 -9.81
CA ALA A 3 7.52 -5.57 -10.94
C ALA A 3 6.43 -6.02 -11.93
N THR A 4 6.30 -7.34 -12.16
CA THR A 4 5.23 -7.92 -12.98
C THR A 4 3.86 -7.73 -12.33
N ALA A 5 3.77 -7.88 -11.01
CA ALA A 5 2.54 -7.65 -10.26
C ALA A 5 2.10 -6.18 -10.34
N LEU A 6 3.04 -5.25 -10.15
CA LEU A 6 2.76 -3.80 -10.27
C LEU A 6 2.36 -3.41 -11.71
N LEU A 7 2.99 -4.01 -12.72
CA LEU A 7 2.58 -3.83 -14.12
C LEU A 7 1.13 -4.30 -14.35
N VAL A 8 0.76 -5.47 -13.82
CA VAL A 8 -0.61 -5.99 -13.92
C VAL A 8 -1.60 -5.03 -13.23
N ALA A 9 -1.31 -4.60 -12.00
CA ALA A 9 -2.16 -3.66 -11.28
C ALA A 9 -2.37 -2.35 -12.07
N ALA A 10 -1.29 -1.82 -12.66
CA ALA A 10 -1.32 -0.62 -13.49
C ALA A 10 -2.11 -0.81 -14.80
N LEU A 11 -1.98 -1.96 -15.47
CA LEU A 11 -2.76 -2.27 -16.68
C LEU A 11 -4.24 -2.43 -16.36
N VAL A 12 -4.60 -3.08 -15.25
CA VAL A 12 -6.00 -3.16 -14.81
C VAL A 12 -6.54 -1.77 -14.51
N GLU A 13 -5.77 -0.92 -13.82
CA GLU A 13 -6.17 0.48 -13.56
C GLU A 13 -6.34 1.29 -14.84
N ARG A 14 -5.42 1.14 -15.81
CA ARG A 14 -5.52 1.78 -17.13
C ARG A 14 -6.86 1.45 -17.81
N GLY A 15 -7.29 0.19 -17.76
CA GLY A 15 -8.58 -0.23 -18.30
C GLY A 15 -9.76 0.44 -17.59
N ARG A 16 -9.69 0.54 -16.26
CA ARG A 16 -10.73 1.18 -15.43
C ARG A 16 -10.92 2.66 -15.75
N VAL A 17 -9.85 3.36 -16.12
CA VAL A 17 -9.88 4.79 -16.49
C VAL A 17 -10.10 5.03 -17.98
N GLY A 18 -10.51 4.01 -18.74
CA GLY A 18 -10.90 4.12 -20.16
C GLY A 18 -9.76 3.93 -21.16
N GLY A 19 -8.57 3.51 -20.72
CA GLY A 19 -7.48 3.14 -21.62
C GLY A 19 -7.67 1.75 -22.23
N THR A 20 -7.13 1.52 -23.43
CA THR A 20 -7.10 0.19 -24.05
C THR A 20 -6.18 -0.75 -23.28
N VAL A 21 -6.66 -1.97 -23.04
CA VAL A 21 -5.95 -3.07 -22.38
C VAL A 21 -6.25 -4.36 -23.10
N ASP A 22 -5.23 -5.20 -23.25
CA ASP A 22 -5.34 -6.54 -23.82
C ASP A 22 -5.60 -7.56 -22.70
N ASP A 23 -6.79 -8.15 -22.71
CA ASP A 23 -7.23 -9.13 -21.71
C ASP A 23 -6.52 -10.49 -21.85
N GLU A 24 -6.04 -10.84 -23.04
CA GLU A 24 -5.24 -12.03 -23.27
C GLU A 24 -3.86 -11.86 -22.62
N LEU A 25 -3.23 -10.71 -22.85
CA LEU A 25 -1.97 -10.34 -22.18
C LEU A 25 -2.14 -10.31 -20.66
N LEU A 26 -3.19 -9.66 -20.14
CA LEU A 26 -3.49 -9.66 -18.70
C LEU A 26 -3.66 -11.08 -18.16
N GLY A 27 -4.35 -11.94 -18.90
CA GLY A 27 -4.51 -13.35 -18.57
C GLY A 27 -3.18 -14.10 -18.48
N ALA A 28 -2.29 -13.89 -19.44
CA ALA A 28 -0.97 -14.52 -19.48
C ALA A 28 -0.05 -14.03 -18.35
N LEU A 29 -0.09 -12.71 -18.05
CA LEU A 29 0.62 -12.14 -16.91
C LEU A 29 0.06 -12.68 -15.59
N GLY A 30 -1.27 -12.78 -15.47
CA GLY A 30 -1.93 -13.39 -14.32
C GLY A 30 -1.53 -14.84 -14.10
N ALA A 31 -1.51 -15.67 -15.16
CA ALA A 31 -1.05 -17.05 -15.08
C ALA A 31 0.43 -17.13 -14.66
N THR A 32 1.27 -16.21 -15.14
CA THR A 32 2.68 -16.11 -14.74
C THR A 32 2.82 -15.79 -13.25
N LEU A 33 2.02 -14.86 -12.72
CA LEU A 33 2.00 -14.53 -11.29
C LEU A 33 1.47 -15.70 -10.46
N THR A 34 0.38 -16.35 -10.87
CA THR A 34 -0.13 -17.56 -10.19
C THR A 34 0.93 -18.64 -10.11
N ALA A 35 1.71 -18.85 -11.17
CA ALA A 35 2.80 -19.81 -11.15
C ALA A 35 3.86 -19.48 -10.09
N THR A 36 4.08 -18.21 -9.73
CA THR A 36 5.05 -17.80 -8.70
C THR A 36 4.61 -18.14 -7.28
N VAL A 37 3.33 -18.47 -7.09
CA VAL A 37 2.74 -18.84 -5.80
C VAL A 37 2.83 -20.36 -5.62
N ASP A 38 3.26 -20.82 -4.45
CA ASP A 38 3.25 -22.25 -4.13
C ASP A 38 1.93 -22.71 -3.48
N ALA A 39 1.83 -24.00 -3.15
CA ALA A 39 0.63 -24.57 -2.53
C ALA A 39 0.34 -24.00 -1.12
N ARG A 40 1.32 -23.37 -0.47
CA ARG A 40 1.14 -22.71 0.83
C ARG A 40 0.90 -21.21 0.72
N GLY A 41 0.97 -20.63 -0.48
CA GLY A 41 0.82 -19.18 -0.68
C GLY A 41 2.13 -18.39 -0.68
N ARG A 42 3.29 -19.04 -0.56
CA ARG A 42 4.58 -18.36 -0.65
C ARG A 42 4.85 -17.91 -2.07
N VAL A 43 5.49 -16.76 -2.20
CA VAL A 43 5.76 -16.14 -3.51
C VAL A 43 7.26 -16.18 -3.81
N ALA A 44 7.61 -16.78 -4.95
CA ALA A 44 8.97 -16.73 -5.47
C ALA A 44 9.32 -15.31 -5.92
N ALA A 45 10.48 -14.80 -5.51
CA ALA A 45 10.95 -13.47 -5.87
C ALA A 45 11.34 -13.33 -7.34
N ASP A 46 11.94 -14.40 -7.87
CA ASP A 46 12.54 -14.44 -9.19
C ASP A 46 11.84 -15.45 -10.11
N ILE A 47 11.82 -15.12 -11.39
CA ILE A 47 11.35 -16.00 -12.47
C ILE A 47 12.51 -16.13 -13.45
N ALA A 48 13.03 -17.34 -13.64
CA ALA A 48 13.99 -17.63 -14.68
C ALA A 48 13.23 -17.98 -15.97
N VAL A 49 13.60 -17.37 -17.09
CA VAL A 49 12.91 -17.58 -18.38
C VAL A 49 12.89 -19.06 -18.79
N ALA A 50 14.00 -19.77 -18.55
CA ALA A 50 14.12 -21.17 -18.97
C ALA A 50 13.42 -22.17 -18.04
N THR A 51 13.31 -21.87 -16.75
CA THR A 51 12.92 -22.85 -15.72
C THR A 51 11.75 -22.41 -14.84
N GLY A 52 11.24 -21.20 -15.04
CA GLY A 52 10.13 -20.64 -14.28
C GLY A 52 10.53 -20.10 -12.90
N PRO A 53 9.60 -20.09 -11.93
CA PRO A 53 9.81 -19.48 -10.61
C PRO A 53 10.96 -20.12 -9.81
N VAL A 54 11.85 -19.30 -9.27
CA VAL A 54 12.98 -19.73 -8.42
C VAL A 54 12.52 -19.75 -6.96
N ARG A 55 12.03 -20.90 -6.50
CA ARG A 55 11.37 -21.07 -5.18
C ARG A 55 12.24 -20.80 -3.96
N THR A 56 13.57 -20.85 -4.12
CA THR A 56 14.51 -20.59 -3.01
C THR A 56 14.76 -19.11 -2.74
N ARG A 57 14.27 -18.23 -3.61
CA ARG A 57 14.39 -16.78 -3.44
C ARG A 57 13.04 -16.19 -3.10
N THR A 58 12.96 -15.47 -1.99
CA THR A 58 11.73 -14.82 -1.53
C THR A 58 11.98 -13.34 -1.26
N SER A 59 10.89 -12.59 -1.10
CA SER A 59 10.90 -11.17 -0.78
C SER A 59 9.71 -10.90 0.15
N PRO A 60 9.89 -10.17 1.26
CA PRO A 60 8.79 -9.88 2.16
C PRO A 60 7.75 -8.91 1.58
N PHE A 61 8.06 -8.23 0.49
CA PHE A 61 7.19 -7.23 -0.15
C PHE A 61 6.32 -7.82 -1.27
N PHE A 62 6.88 -8.72 -2.07
CA PHE A 62 6.20 -9.22 -3.28
C PHE A 62 4.91 -10.00 -3.02
N PRO A 63 4.73 -10.72 -1.90
CA PRO A 63 3.47 -11.37 -1.57
C PRO A 63 2.28 -10.40 -1.56
N GLY A 64 2.43 -9.23 -0.93
CA GLY A 64 1.38 -8.21 -0.94
C GLY A 64 1.08 -7.70 -2.36
N GLU A 65 2.13 -7.41 -3.14
CA GLU A 65 2.00 -6.93 -4.53
C GLU A 65 1.29 -7.96 -5.41
N VAL A 66 1.67 -9.24 -5.29
CA VAL A 66 1.09 -10.36 -6.04
C VAL A 66 -0.36 -10.60 -5.64
N ALA A 67 -0.66 -10.61 -4.34
CA ALA A 67 -2.03 -10.74 -3.85
C ALA A 67 -2.91 -9.61 -4.39
N TRP A 68 -2.41 -8.37 -4.39
CA TRP A 68 -3.15 -7.22 -4.89
C TRP A 68 -3.40 -7.30 -6.39
N ALA A 69 -2.37 -7.61 -7.19
CA ALA A 69 -2.50 -7.76 -8.62
C ALA A 69 -3.50 -8.87 -9.01
N LEU A 70 -3.45 -10.01 -8.33
CA LEU A 70 -4.37 -11.12 -8.54
C LEU A 70 -5.80 -10.80 -8.10
N ALA A 71 -5.98 -10.09 -6.97
CA ALA A 71 -7.29 -9.64 -6.54
C ALA A 71 -7.94 -8.69 -7.56
N ARG A 72 -7.15 -7.78 -8.15
CA ARG A 72 -7.62 -6.88 -9.22
C ARG A 72 -7.94 -7.63 -10.51
N LEU A 73 -7.14 -8.64 -10.86
CA LEU A 73 -7.43 -9.50 -12.01
C LEU A 73 -8.69 -10.32 -11.82
N ASP A 74 -9.00 -10.77 -10.60
CA ASP A 74 -10.23 -11.51 -10.31
C ASP A 74 -11.48 -10.69 -10.65
N THR A 75 -11.47 -9.39 -10.29
CA THR A 75 -12.53 -8.45 -10.65
C THR A 75 -12.60 -8.21 -12.17
N ARG A 76 -11.45 -8.10 -12.85
CA ARG A 76 -11.40 -7.77 -14.28
C ARG A 76 -11.68 -8.96 -15.21
N LEU A 77 -11.23 -10.15 -14.80
CA LEU A 77 -11.27 -11.42 -15.54
C LEU A 77 -11.81 -12.53 -14.62
N PRO A 78 -13.10 -12.46 -14.25
CA PRO A 78 -13.69 -13.38 -13.27
C PRO A 78 -13.69 -14.83 -13.77
N GLY A 79 -13.65 -15.77 -12.81
CA GLY A 79 -13.73 -17.22 -13.10
C GLY A 79 -12.43 -17.87 -13.57
N ARG A 80 -11.29 -17.15 -13.47
CA ARG A 80 -9.96 -17.67 -13.86
C ARG A 80 -9.10 -18.13 -12.68
N GLY A 81 -9.65 -18.14 -11.46
CA GLY A 81 -8.98 -18.60 -10.24
C GLY A 81 -7.92 -17.64 -9.67
N PHE A 82 -7.92 -16.38 -10.12
CA PHE A 82 -7.01 -15.37 -9.59
C PHE A 82 -7.36 -14.99 -8.14
N GLY A 83 -8.65 -14.87 -7.81
CA GLY A 83 -9.11 -14.60 -6.44
C GLY A 83 -8.66 -15.66 -5.45
N GLU A 84 -8.83 -16.94 -5.79
CA GLU A 84 -8.40 -18.08 -4.94
C GLU A 84 -6.89 -18.07 -4.69
N THR A 85 -6.10 -17.66 -5.69
CA THR A 85 -4.65 -17.53 -5.52
C THR A 85 -4.29 -16.30 -4.68
N ALA A 86 -4.99 -15.17 -4.87
CA ALA A 86 -4.82 -14.00 -4.01
C ALA A 86 -5.13 -14.33 -2.54
N ASP A 87 -6.21 -15.06 -2.28
CA ASP A 87 -6.62 -15.47 -0.94
C ASP A 87 -5.59 -16.40 -0.32
N ARG A 88 -5.04 -17.35 -1.08
CA ARG A 88 -3.95 -18.22 -0.60
C ARG A 88 -2.68 -17.44 -0.22
N VAL A 89 -2.30 -16.42 -0.99
CA VAL A 89 -1.16 -15.55 -0.65
C VAL A 89 -1.48 -14.73 0.61
N LEU A 90 -2.69 -14.17 0.70
CA LEU A 90 -3.12 -13.42 1.88
C LEU A 90 -3.13 -14.28 3.14
N ALA A 91 -3.59 -15.52 3.06
CA ALA A 91 -3.54 -16.47 4.17
C ALA A 91 -2.12 -16.61 4.70
N TRP A 92 -1.16 -16.86 3.82
CA TRP A 92 0.26 -16.96 4.18
C TRP A 92 0.84 -15.65 4.76
N VAL A 93 0.47 -14.49 4.21
CA VAL A 93 0.90 -13.18 4.73
C VAL A 93 0.41 -12.97 6.17
N ILE A 94 -0.82 -13.38 6.45
CA ILE A 94 -1.47 -13.20 7.76
C ILE A 94 -0.89 -14.15 8.80
N THR A 95 -0.66 -15.41 8.43
CA THR A 95 -0.37 -16.49 9.40
C THR A 95 1.11 -16.84 9.51
N GLU A 96 1.89 -16.76 8.43
CA GLU A 96 3.22 -17.39 8.38
C GLU A 96 4.36 -16.43 8.01
N ARG A 97 4.15 -15.47 7.11
CA ARG A 97 5.26 -14.72 6.47
C ARG A 97 6.24 -14.17 7.48
N ASP A 98 5.74 -13.36 8.42
CA ASP A 98 6.62 -12.57 9.27
C ASP A 98 7.48 -13.46 10.18
N GLU A 99 7.01 -14.68 10.50
CA GLU A 99 7.77 -15.66 11.29
C GLU A 99 8.80 -16.43 10.46
N VAL A 100 8.46 -16.71 9.19
CA VAL A 100 9.29 -17.47 8.25
C VAL A 100 10.38 -16.58 7.64
N GLU A 101 10.01 -15.40 7.14
CA GLU A 101 10.91 -14.49 6.44
C GLU A 101 11.62 -13.52 7.39
N ARG A 102 11.08 -13.33 8.61
CA ARG A 102 11.68 -12.55 9.70
C ARG A 102 12.23 -11.19 9.25
N PRO A 103 11.43 -10.38 8.54
CA PRO A 103 11.91 -9.09 8.06
C PRO A 103 12.30 -8.21 9.26
N TRP A 104 13.48 -7.59 9.16
CA TRP A 104 13.94 -6.61 10.13
C TRP A 104 14.30 -5.29 9.42
N PRO A 105 13.58 -4.19 9.70
CA PRO A 105 12.43 -4.09 10.60
C PRO A 105 11.17 -4.83 10.09
N PRO A 106 10.18 -5.09 10.96
CA PRO A 106 8.89 -5.65 10.53
C PRO A 106 8.23 -4.80 9.44
N VAL A 107 7.52 -5.47 8.51
CA VAL A 107 6.92 -4.81 7.35
C VAL A 107 5.55 -4.24 7.69
N SER A 108 5.41 -2.92 7.51
CA SER A 108 4.12 -2.23 7.39
C SER A 108 3.60 -2.40 5.96
N ASP A 109 2.82 -3.45 5.75
CA ASP A 109 2.50 -3.97 4.44
C ASP A 109 1.27 -3.30 3.83
N HIS A 110 1.51 -2.13 3.22
CA HIS A 110 0.49 -1.40 2.48
C HIS A 110 -0.01 -2.19 1.26
N TRP A 111 0.80 -3.06 0.65
CA TRP A 111 0.39 -3.88 -0.49
C TRP A 111 -0.62 -4.97 -0.08
N ALA A 112 -0.39 -5.65 1.04
CA ALA A 112 -1.39 -6.56 1.59
C ALA A 112 -2.67 -5.83 2.03
N ALA A 113 -2.57 -4.58 2.51
CA ALA A 113 -3.74 -3.75 2.78
C ALA A 113 -4.52 -3.43 1.49
N TYR A 114 -3.84 -3.10 0.40
CA TYR A 114 -4.45 -2.97 -0.93
C TYR A 114 -5.17 -4.25 -1.36
N ALA A 115 -4.51 -5.41 -1.26
CA ALA A 115 -5.12 -6.69 -1.60
C ALA A 115 -6.36 -6.98 -0.76
N ARG A 116 -6.29 -6.77 0.56
CA ARG A 116 -7.44 -6.92 1.47
C ARG A 116 -8.60 -6.00 1.11
N ALA A 117 -8.32 -4.74 0.76
CA ALA A 117 -9.35 -3.77 0.35
C ALA A 117 -10.07 -4.21 -0.93
N GLU A 118 -9.33 -4.69 -1.94
CA GLU A 118 -9.93 -5.22 -3.18
C GLU A 118 -10.82 -6.44 -2.90
N ARG A 119 -10.33 -7.40 -2.09
CA ARG A 119 -11.11 -8.60 -1.73
C ARG A 119 -12.36 -8.25 -0.92
N ALA A 120 -12.24 -7.35 0.06
CA ALA A 120 -13.36 -6.88 0.87
C ALA A 120 -14.41 -6.14 0.02
N ALA A 121 -13.99 -5.28 -0.90
CA ALA A 121 -14.88 -4.58 -1.82
C ALA A 121 -15.62 -5.52 -2.77
N ALA A 122 -15.00 -6.65 -3.14
CA ALA A 122 -15.64 -7.72 -3.91
C ALA A 122 -16.57 -8.63 -3.07
N GLY A 123 -16.71 -8.37 -1.77
CA GLY A 123 -17.51 -9.20 -0.85
C GLY A 123 -16.89 -10.57 -0.58
N ALA A 124 -15.58 -10.75 -0.82
CA ALA A 124 -14.90 -11.99 -0.54
C ALA A 124 -14.80 -12.24 0.98
N ALA A 125 -14.97 -13.49 1.37
CA ALA A 125 -14.75 -13.92 2.74
C ALA A 125 -13.27 -13.81 3.15
N VAL A 126 -13.01 -13.92 4.45
CA VAL A 126 -11.64 -14.11 4.95
C VAL A 126 -11.04 -15.38 4.32
N PRO A 127 -9.77 -15.37 3.90
CA PRO A 127 -9.13 -16.54 3.30
C PRO A 127 -9.24 -17.80 4.15
N GLU A 128 -9.39 -18.95 3.49
CA GLU A 128 -9.40 -20.25 4.17
C GLU A 128 -8.10 -20.46 4.97
N GLY A 129 -8.21 -21.03 6.17
CA GLY A 129 -7.09 -21.26 7.07
C GLY A 129 -6.68 -20.04 7.90
N VAL A 130 -7.35 -18.89 7.75
CA VAL A 130 -7.21 -17.74 8.63
C VAL A 130 -8.38 -17.69 9.60
N ASP A 131 -8.11 -17.89 10.89
CA ASP A 131 -9.10 -17.68 11.94
C ASP A 131 -9.17 -16.21 12.40
N ASP A 132 -10.23 -15.88 13.13
CA ASP A 132 -10.47 -14.52 13.62
C ASP A 132 -9.34 -14.01 14.53
N ALA A 133 -8.70 -14.90 15.27
CA ALA A 133 -7.61 -14.56 16.18
C ALA A 133 -6.34 -14.17 15.40
N ALA A 134 -5.97 -14.94 14.38
CA ALA A 134 -4.86 -14.69 13.48
C ALA A 134 -5.07 -13.39 12.71
N LEU A 135 -6.27 -13.19 12.15
CA LEU A 135 -6.62 -11.95 11.45
C LEU A 135 -6.54 -10.74 12.36
N THR A 136 -7.13 -10.82 13.57
CA THR A 136 -7.11 -9.74 14.56
C THR A 136 -5.68 -9.41 15.00
N ALA A 137 -4.88 -10.44 15.28
CA ALA A 137 -3.48 -10.26 15.69
C ALA A 137 -2.65 -9.62 14.57
N TRP A 138 -2.80 -10.08 13.32
CA TRP A 138 -2.10 -9.51 12.18
C TRP A 138 -2.52 -8.06 11.91
N ARG A 139 -3.84 -7.78 11.89
CA ARG A 139 -4.37 -6.42 11.75
C ARG A 139 -3.82 -5.49 12.82
N GLY A 140 -3.87 -5.91 14.09
CA GLY A 140 -3.35 -5.14 15.22
C GLY A 140 -1.85 -4.83 15.06
N ARG A 141 -1.05 -5.79 14.60
CA ARG A 141 0.38 -5.56 14.28
C ARG A 141 0.54 -4.55 13.15
N GLN A 142 -0.19 -4.70 12.05
CA GLN A 142 -0.09 -3.79 10.89
C GLN A 142 -0.47 -2.36 11.28
N LEU A 143 -1.61 -2.15 11.93
CA LEU A 143 -2.04 -0.83 12.41
C LEU A 143 -1.07 -0.24 13.44
N GLY A 144 -0.54 -1.07 14.34
CA GLY A 144 0.49 -0.66 15.30
C GLY A 144 1.78 -0.20 14.62
N LEU A 145 2.25 -0.92 13.59
CA LEU A 145 3.43 -0.55 12.80
C LEU A 145 3.22 0.76 12.05
N PHE A 146 2.10 0.90 11.32
CA PHE A 146 1.76 2.16 10.65
C PHE A 146 1.70 3.32 11.64
N GLY A 147 0.97 3.14 12.76
CA GLY A 147 0.82 4.18 13.78
C GLY A 147 2.15 4.60 14.40
N LEU A 148 3.02 3.63 14.73
CA LEU A 148 4.36 3.90 15.27
C LEU A 148 5.22 4.67 14.26
N GLN A 149 5.22 4.26 12.98
CA GLN A 149 5.99 4.91 11.93
C GLN A 149 5.51 6.34 11.67
N VAL A 150 4.19 6.55 11.62
CA VAL A 150 3.61 7.91 11.51
C VAL A 150 4.03 8.79 12.68
N ARG A 151 3.91 8.29 13.92
CA ARG A 151 4.30 9.03 15.12
C ARG A 151 5.80 9.35 15.14
N TYR A 152 6.64 8.40 14.73
CA TYR A 152 8.08 8.60 14.69
C TYR A 152 8.46 9.65 13.64
N GLU A 153 7.83 9.58 12.46
CA GLU A 153 8.08 10.50 11.36
C GLU A 153 7.57 11.91 11.66
N SER A 154 6.45 12.05 12.36
CA SER A 154 5.88 13.35 12.73
C SER A 154 6.77 14.16 13.68
N GLN A 155 7.76 13.52 14.30
CA GLN A 155 8.71 14.14 15.20
C GLN A 155 10.00 14.59 14.50
N LYS A 156 10.14 14.35 13.19
CA LYS A 156 11.32 14.74 12.41
C LYS A 156 11.12 16.11 11.79
N THR A 157 11.53 17.14 12.52
CA THR A 157 11.44 18.55 12.10
C THR A 157 12.80 19.15 11.70
N GLY A 158 13.87 18.35 11.70
CA GLY A 158 15.24 18.82 11.48
C GLY A 158 15.97 19.18 12.79
N GLY A 159 17.07 19.92 12.70
CA GLY A 159 17.86 20.33 13.87
C GLY A 159 18.29 19.14 14.75
N VAL A 160 17.99 19.19 16.05
CA VAL A 160 18.33 18.11 17.01
C VAL A 160 17.64 16.78 16.66
N THR A 161 16.42 16.82 16.11
CA THR A 161 15.70 15.59 15.71
C THR A 161 16.38 14.86 14.57
N ARG A 162 17.16 15.57 13.73
CA ARG A 162 18.01 14.93 12.70
C ARG A 162 19.06 14.01 13.32
N TRP A 163 19.61 14.38 14.48
CA TRP A 163 20.65 13.61 15.17
C TRP A 163 20.07 12.47 16.01
N THR A 164 18.92 12.68 16.65
CA THR A 164 18.32 11.69 17.55
C THR A 164 17.34 10.75 16.84
N ARG A 165 16.78 11.14 15.70
CA ARG A 165 15.74 10.39 14.96
C ARG A 165 16.06 10.18 13.47
N GLY A 166 17.24 10.63 13.03
CA GLY A 166 17.66 10.51 11.64
C GLY A 166 16.99 11.53 10.71
N PRO A 167 17.29 11.45 9.39
CA PRO A 167 16.73 12.37 8.40
C PRO A 167 15.22 12.16 8.22
N VAL A 168 14.56 13.22 7.75
CA VAL A 168 13.19 13.17 7.22
C VAL A 168 13.10 12.09 6.14
N ALA A 169 12.05 11.27 6.22
CA ALA A 169 11.82 10.21 5.24
C ALA A 169 11.47 10.79 3.87
N MET A 170 11.72 10.01 2.82
CA MET A 170 11.24 10.30 1.47
C MET A 170 9.72 10.37 1.46
N ALA A 171 9.15 11.20 0.58
CA ALA A 171 7.70 11.30 0.45
C ALA A 171 7.08 9.96 0.04
N ALA A 172 7.80 9.13 -0.74
CA ALA A 172 7.40 7.77 -1.02
C ALA A 172 7.12 6.97 0.26
N GLY A 173 8.09 6.95 1.20
CA GLY A 173 7.97 6.18 2.43
C GLY A 173 6.91 6.70 3.41
N VAL A 174 6.59 8.00 3.37
CA VAL A 174 5.46 8.56 4.16
C VAL A 174 4.13 8.28 3.46
N GLY A 175 4.10 8.38 2.14
CA GLY A 175 2.95 8.06 1.31
C GLY A 175 2.49 6.62 1.52
N THR A 176 3.39 5.64 1.52
CA THR A 176 3.03 4.22 1.76
C THR A 176 2.35 4.00 3.11
N LEU A 177 2.65 4.82 4.14
CA LEU A 177 1.92 4.76 5.42
C LEU A 177 0.47 5.20 5.26
N GLY A 178 0.26 6.31 4.55
CA GLY A 178 -1.08 6.84 4.27
C GLY A 178 -1.88 5.92 3.37
N GLU A 179 -1.24 5.27 2.40
CA GLU A 179 -1.88 4.24 1.58
C GLU A 179 -2.36 3.07 2.42
N GLY A 180 -1.48 2.49 3.26
CA GLY A 180 -1.85 1.38 4.14
C GLY A 180 -3.01 1.72 5.06
N LEU A 181 -2.94 2.88 5.74
CA LEU A 181 -4.02 3.36 6.62
C LEU A 181 -5.32 3.61 5.85
N GLY A 182 -5.24 4.21 4.66
CA GLY A 182 -6.38 4.45 3.78
C GLY A 182 -7.07 3.15 3.37
N ARG A 183 -6.31 2.14 2.97
CA ARG A 183 -6.86 0.83 2.59
C ARG A 183 -7.49 0.09 3.76
N TRP A 184 -6.95 0.23 4.97
CA TRP A 184 -7.63 -0.29 6.16
C TRP A 184 -8.97 0.38 6.44
N LEU A 185 -9.12 1.68 6.16
CA LEU A 185 -10.42 2.37 6.25
C LEU A 185 -11.42 1.90 5.18
N GLU A 186 -10.93 1.49 4.00
CA GLU A 186 -11.77 0.89 2.96
C GLU A 186 -12.20 -0.53 3.35
N VAL A 187 -11.30 -1.35 3.89
CA VAL A 187 -11.64 -2.65 4.47
C VAL A 187 -12.72 -2.48 5.54
N ASP A 188 -12.53 -1.55 6.47
CA ASP A 188 -13.50 -1.24 7.52
C ASP A 188 -14.87 -0.80 6.97
N ALA A 189 -14.88 0.00 5.91
CA ALA A 189 -16.13 0.43 5.29
C ALA A 189 -16.93 -0.76 4.72
N ALA A 190 -16.24 -1.82 4.28
CA ALA A 190 -16.85 -3.04 3.75
C ALA A 190 -17.20 -4.07 4.84
N THR A 191 -16.38 -4.19 5.89
CA THR A 191 -16.46 -5.31 6.85
C THR A 191 -16.67 -4.93 8.31
N GLY A 192 -16.49 -3.65 8.67
CA GLY A 192 -16.57 -3.17 10.06
C GLY A 192 -15.41 -3.62 10.96
N GLU A 193 -14.32 -4.11 10.37
CA GLU A 193 -13.22 -4.75 11.09
C GLU A 193 -12.44 -3.85 12.06
N LEU A 194 -12.40 -2.54 11.88
CA LEU A 194 -11.63 -1.67 12.77
C LEU A 194 -12.36 -1.39 14.08
N GLY A 195 -13.69 -1.49 14.12
CA GLY A 195 -14.47 -1.19 15.31
C GLY A 195 -14.06 0.14 15.95
N GLY A 196 -13.62 0.10 17.22
CA GLY A 196 -13.18 1.29 17.97
C GLY A 196 -11.89 1.93 17.48
N ASP A 197 -11.06 1.24 16.70
CA ASP A 197 -9.77 1.76 16.22
C ASP A 197 -9.93 2.73 15.04
N ARG A 198 -11.11 2.79 14.42
CA ARG A 198 -11.39 3.62 13.24
C ARG A 198 -10.94 5.08 13.43
N ALA A 199 -11.29 5.70 14.55
CA ALA A 199 -10.97 7.10 14.81
C ALA A 199 -9.45 7.35 14.89
N VAL A 200 -8.71 6.39 15.46
CA VAL A 200 -7.25 6.46 15.56
C VAL A 200 -6.60 6.32 14.19
N VAL A 201 -7.09 5.39 13.36
CA VAL A 201 -6.62 5.21 11.98
C VAL A 201 -6.86 6.49 11.16
N GLU A 202 -8.05 7.09 11.28
CA GLU A 202 -8.38 8.37 10.63
C GLU A 202 -7.45 9.52 11.09
N GLU A 203 -7.16 9.62 12.39
CA GLU A 203 -6.22 10.62 12.92
C GLU A 203 -4.81 10.43 12.36
N ARG A 204 -4.31 9.20 12.29
CA ARG A 204 -2.98 8.90 11.75
C ARG A 204 -2.91 9.19 10.26
N LEU A 205 -3.96 8.90 9.50
CA LEU A 205 -4.03 9.23 8.08
C LEU A 205 -4.02 10.75 7.83
N VAL A 206 -4.75 11.51 8.64
CA VAL A 206 -4.72 12.99 8.58
C VAL A 206 -3.34 13.53 8.94
N CYS A 207 -2.65 12.94 9.93
CA CYS A 207 -1.28 13.30 10.28
C CYS A 207 -0.32 13.05 9.11
N VAL A 208 -0.44 11.91 8.41
CA VAL A 208 0.33 11.63 7.19
C VAL A 208 0.07 12.68 6.11
N ALA A 209 -1.19 13.02 5.86
CA ALA A 209 -1.56 14.03 4.88
C ALA A 209 -0.95 15.40 5.22
N ALA A 210 -1.01 15.82 6.48
CA ALA A 210 -0.40 17.07 6.94
C ALA A 210 1.12 17.06 6.75
N LEU A 211 1.80 15.94 7.05
CA LEU A 211 3.24 15.81 6.81
C LEU A 211 3.60 15.91 5.34
N LEU A 212 2.80 15.31 4.45
CA LEU A 212 3.03 15.36 3.01
C LEU A 212 2.82 16.77 2.46
N VAL A 213 1.74 17.45 2.84
CA VAL A 213 1.49 18.85 2.42
C VAL A 213 2.59 19.77 2.93
N ALA A 214 3.04 19.62 4.18
CA ALA A 214 4.10 20.45 4.76
C ALA A 214 5.49 20.24 4.11
N ARG A 215 5.66 19.18 3.30
CA ARG A 215 6.90 18.84 2.59
C ARG A 215 6.80 19.01 1.08
N GLN A 216 5.64 19.46 0.62
CA GLN A 216 5.37 19.72 -0.77
C GLN A 216 5.98 21.07 -1.14
N VAL A 217 6.60 21.17 -2.31
CA VAL A 217 7.09 22.46 -2.83
C VAL A 217 5.90 23.39 -3.00
N ASP A 218 5.89 24.48 -2.24
CA ASP A 218 4.83 25.49 -2.28
C ASP A 218 5.03 26.48 -3.45
N GLU A 219 4.08 27.40 -3.62
CA GLU A 219 4.10 28.38 -4.71
C GLU A 219 5.31 29.33 -4.63
N ALA A 220 5.74 29.68 -3.41
CA ALA A 220 6.84 30.61 -3.20
C ALA A 220 8.19 29.93 -3.48
N GLU A 221 8.36 28.68 -3.02
CA GLU A 221 9.51 27.84 -3.32
C GLU A 221 9.60 27.56 -4.82
N ALA A 222 8.48 27.21 -5.46
CA ALA A 222 8.44 26.96 -6.90
C ALA A 222 8.82 28.21 -7.72
N ALA A 223 8.34 29.40 -7.33
CA ALA A 223 8.63 30.65 -8.03
C ALA A 223 10.12 31.02 -8.04
N ALA A 224 10.92 30.49 -7.11
CA ALA A 224 12.36 30.69 -7.05
C ALA A 224 13.17 29.77 -7.98
N GLU A 225 12.54 28.74 -8.55
CA GLU A 225 13.20 27.78 -9.44
C GLU A 225 13.18 28.25 -10.92
N PRO A 226 14.15 27.82 -11.76
CA PRO A 226 14.19 28.20 -13.18
C PRO A 226 12.96 27.73 -13.98
N GLU A 227 12.34 26.63 -13.55
CA GLU A 227 11.13 26.07 -14.18
C GLU A 227 10.02 25.83 -13.12
N PRO A 228 9.35 26.90 -12.62
CA PRO A 228 8.42 26.81 -11.49
C PRO A 228 7.32 25.75 -11.67
N ALA A 229 6.77 25.68 -12.89
CA ALA A 229 5.69 24.74 -13.22
C ALA A 229 6.12 23.26 -13.13
N ARG A 230 7.42 22.93 -13.18
CA ARG A 230 7.92 21.55 -13.08
C ARG A 230 8.10 21.09 -11.64
N VAL A 231 8.21 22.02 -10.70
CA VAL A 231 8.51 21.73 -9.29
C VAL A 231 7.31 22.01 -8.38
N ALA A 232 6.37 22.86 -8.80
CA ALA A 232 5.19 23.20 -8.02
C ALA A 232 4.41 21.94 -7.63
N GLY A 233 4.17 21.77 -6.33
CA GLY A 233 3.45 20.61 -5.82
C GLY A 233 4.26 19.31 -5.78
N ALA A 234 5.55 19.33 -6.13
CA ALA A 234 6.37 18.13 -6.10
C ALA A 234 7.02 17.89 -4.73
N TRP A 235 7.41 16.64 -4.48
CA TRP A 235 8.20 16.26 -3.30
C TRP A 235 9.65 15.98 -3.66
N PHE A 236 10.57 16.62 -2.93
CA PHE A 236 12.01 16.43 -3.10
C PHE A 236 12.68 15.95 -1.81
N ARG A 237 13.74 15.18 -1.98
CA ARG A 237 14.70 14.88 -0.92
C ARG A 237 16.10 15.06 -1.47
N GLN A 238 16.88 15.92 -0.82
CA GLN A 238 18.26 16.23 -1.21
C GLN A 238 18.35 16.67 -2.69
N GLY A 239 17.42 17.52 -3.12
CA GLY A 239 17.37 18.04 -4.50
C GLY A 239 16.98 17.01 -5.57
N ARG A 240 16.50 15.83 -5.18
CA ARG A 240 16.04 14.78 -6.10
C ARG A 240 14.60 14.41 -5.83
N THR A 241 13.89 14.06 -6.90
CA THR A 241 12.55 13.52 -6.86
C THR A 241 12.46 12.28 -7.75
N ARG A 242 11.60 11.32 -7.38
CA ARG A 242 11.32 10.11 -8.14
C ARG A 242 9.82 9.97 -8.35
N ILE A 243 9.44 9.14 -9.33
CA ILE A 243 8.02 8.83 -9.60
C ILE A 243 7.32 8.33 -8.32
N ASP A 244 7.96 7.41 -7.58
CA ASP A 244 7.43 6.87 -6.31
C ASP A 244 7.15 7.97 -5.28
N ASP A 245 8.00 9.01 -5.19
CA ASP A 245 7.79 10.12 -4.25
C ASP A 245 6.49 10.86 -4.56
N GLN A 246 6.15 10.98 -5.84
CA GLN A 246 4.93 11.67 -6.28
C GLN A 246 3.71 10.77 -6.14
N GLN A 247 3.83 9.51 -6.58
CA GLN A 247 2.72 8.57 -6.65
C GLN A 247 2.18 8.21 -5.26
N HIS A 248 3.06 7.78 -4.34
CA HIS A 248 2.62 7.38 -3.01
C HIS A 248 2.13 8.58 -2.19
N ALA A 249 2.76 9.75 -2.34
CA ALA A 249 2.31 10.97 -1.66
C ALA A 249 0.91 11.39 -2.13
N LEU A 250 0.68 11.44 -3.44
CA LEU A 250 -0.63 11.77 -3.99
C LEU A 250 -1.69 10.74 -3.59
N SER A 251 -1.36 9.44 -3.66
CA SER A 251 -2.26 8.36 -3.26
C SER A 251 -2.70 8.50 -1.79
N ALA A 252 -1.76 8.77 -0.88
CA ALA A 252 -2.07 9.02 0.53
C ALA A 252 -2.95 10.26 0.75
N LEU A 253 -2.69 11.36 0.04
CA LEU A 253 -3.51 12.57 0.11
C LEU A 253 -4.94 12.32 -0.39
N LEU A 254 -5.09 11.55 -1.47
CA LEU A 254 -6.39 11.14 -1.99
C LEU A 254 -7.13 10.23 -1.00
N ALA A 255 -6.43 9.30 -0.35
CA ALA A 255 -7.01 8.46 0.69
C ALA A 255 -7.49 9.27 1.92
N ALA A 256 -6.81 10.37 2.25
CA ALA A 256 -7.19 11.24 3.37
C ALA A 256 -8.39 12.16 3.07
N ARG A 257 -8.68 12.47 1.79
CA ARG A 257 -9.75 13.41 1.40
C ARG A 257 -11.12 13.10 2.02
N PRO A 258 -11.65 11.86 1.98
CA PRO A 258 -12.96 11.55 2.56
C PRO A 258 -13.02 11.77 4.07
N VAL A 259 -11.91 11.55 4.78
CA VAL A 259 -11.80 11.79 6.23
C VAL A 259 -11.84 13.29 6.52
N LEU A 260 -11.02 14.07 5.80
CA LEU A 260 -10.96 15.53 5.95
C LEU A 260 -12.30 16.20 5.62
N ALA A 261 -12.97 15.78 4.54
CA ALA A 261 -14.27 16.30 4.15
C ALA A 261 -15.34 16.07 5.24
N ARG A 262 -15.33 14.88 5.85
CA ARG A 262 -16.24 14.53 6.95
C ARG A 262 -15.97 15.37 8.20
N ARG A 263 -14.71 15.51 8.61
CA ARG A 263 -14.31 16.34 9.76
C ARG A 263 -14.70 17.80 9.57
N ALA A 264 -14.52 18.33 8.36
CA ALA A 264 -14.96 19.69 8.02
C ALA A 264 -16.48 19.85 8.15
N ALA A 265 -17.27 18.88 7.67
CA ALA A 265 -18.72 18.88 7.81
C ALA A 265 -19.19 18.79 9.27
N LEU A 266 -18.42 18.12 10.14
CA LEU A 266 -18.68 18.01 11.58
C LEU A 266 -18.19 19.20 12.40
N GLY A 267 -17.53 20.20 11.78
CA GLY A 267 -16.99 21.36 12.48
C GLY A 267 -15.72 21.06 13.30
N GLU A 268 -15.09 19.90 13.11
CA GLU A 268 -13.88 19.47 13.82
C GLU A 268 -12.58 20.07 13.22
N GLY A 269 -12.69 21.07 12.33
CA GLY A 269 -11.58 21.71 11.61
C GLY A 269 -10.71 22.68 12.43
N GLY A 270 -10.58 22.47 13.73
CA GLY A 270 -9.90 23.38 14.66
C GLY A 270 -8.38 23.22 14.71
N ARG A 271 -7.68 23.97 13.84
CA ARG A 271 -6.24 24.36 13.79
C ARG A 271 -5.14 23.27 13.88
N PRO A 272 -4.05 23.40 13.08
CA PRO A 272 -2.89 22.51 13.13
C PRO A 272 -2.14 22.55 14.46
#